data_AF-A0A959H5K5-F1
#
_entry.id   AF-A0A959H5K5-F1
#
_cell.length_a   1.000
_cell.length_b   1.000
_cell.length_c   1.000
_cell.angle_alpha   90.00
_cell.angle_beta   90.00
_cell.angle_gamma   90.00
#
_symmetry.space_group_name_H-M   'P 1'
#
loop_
_entity.id
_entity.type
_entity.pdbx_description
1 polymer ?
#
loop_
_entity_poly.entity_id
_entity_poly.type
_entity_poly.pdbx_seq_one_letter_code
_entity_poly.pdbx_strand_id
1 'polypeptide(L)' 'ANYLFLINQTESDIPRVNAASRERRQELDAEWAGLLARGRQMLEEDVPAFNQLLWKAGVGAVWGF' A
#
# COMPACT_ATOMS: atom_id res chain seq x y z
N ALA A 1 -9.56 -5.42 2.31
CA ALA A 1 -10.94 -5.93 2.08
C ALA A 1 -11.12 -6.57 0.68
N ASN A 2 -10.46 -6.08 -0.38
CA ASN A 2 -10.76 -6.55 -1.76
C ASN A 2 -10.19 -7.94 -2.14
N TYR A 3 -9.07 -8.38 -1.56
CA TYR A 3 -8.52 -9.71 -1.84
C TYR A 3 -9.39 -10.86 -1.28
N LEU A 4 -10.05 -10.64 -0.14
CA LEU A 4 -10.98 -11.63 0.46
C LEU A 4 -12.26 -11.82 -0.36
N PHE A 5 -12.68 -10.82 -1.14
CA PHE A 5 -13.84 -10.93 -2.03
C PHE A 5 -13.56 -11.78 -3.27
N LEU A 6 -12.33 -11.72 -3.78
CA LEU A 6 -11.91 -12.49 -4.96
C LEU A 6 -11.76 -13.99 -4.64
N ILE A 7 -11.25 -14.31 -3.45
CA ILE A 7 -11.05 -15.69 -2.97
C ILE A 7 -12.40 -16.40 -2.75
N ASN A 8 -13.41 -15.71 -2.21
CA ASN A 8 -14.76 -16.28 -2.03
C ASN A 8 -15.49 -16.55 -3.36
N GLN A 9 -15.08 -15.94 -4.47
CA GLN A 9 -15.70 -16.17 -5.78
C GLN A 9 -15.10 -17.34 -6.58
N THR A 10 -13.96 -17.89 -6.13
CA THR A 10 -13.27 -19.01 -6.79
C THR A 10 -13.71 -20.40 -6.32
N GLU A 11 -14.61 -20.49 -5.33
CA GLU A 11 -15.10 -21.76 -4.78
C GLU A 11 -16.29 -22.37 -5.55
N SER A 12 -16.81 -21.71 -6.59
CA SER A 12 -17.98 -22.19 -7.36
C SER A 12 -17.60 -22.62 -8.79
N ASP A 13 -17.95 -23.85 -9.13
CA ASP A 13 -17.59 -24.70 -10.29
C ASP A 13 -17.86 -24.14 -11.73
N ILE A 14 -17.52 -22.89 -12.03
CA ILE A 14 -17.77 -22.31 -13.37
C ILE A 14 -16.49 -21.64 -13.92
N PRO A 15 -15.94 -22.06 -15.08
CA PRO A 15 -14.67 -21.57 -15.66
C PRO A 15 -14.73 -20.12 -16.22
N ARG A 16 -15.66 -19.29 -15.75
CA ARG A 16 -15.77 -17.86 -16.09
C ARG A 16 -14.81 -16.97 -15.29
N VAL A 17 -14.16 -17.51 -14.25
CA VAL A 17 -13.31 -16.78 -13.30
C VAL A 17 -11.94 -16.39 -13.87
N ASN A 18 -11.59 -16.76 -15.10
CA ASN A 18 -10.20 -16.64 -15.52
C ASN A 18 -9.81 -15.20 -15.97
N ALA A 19 -10.62 -14.44 -16.70
CA ALA A 19 -10.17 -13.18 -17.30
C ALA A 19 -10.40 -11.95 -16.40
N ALA A 20 -11.66 -11.68 -16.03
CA ALA A 20 -12.03 -10.48 -15.28
C ALA A 20 -11.41 -10.43 -13.88
N SER A 21 -11.27 -11.58 -13.19
CA SER A 21 -10.65 -11.62 -11.87
C SER A 21 -9.14 -11.41 -11.93
N ARG A 22 -8.47 -11.80 -13.02
CA ARG A 22 -7.04 -11.50 -13.25
C ARG A 22 -6.83 -10.02 -13.55
N GLU A 23 -7.69 -9.45 -14.39
CA GLU A 23 -7.68 -8.01 -14.73
C GLU A 23 -7.91 -7.16 -13.47
N ARG A 24 -8.91 -7.50 -12.66
CA ARG A 24 -9.19 -6.80 -11.40
C ARG A 24 -8.04 -6.90 -10.40
N ARG A 25 -7.34 -8.04 -10.34
CA ARG A 25 -6.13 -8.18 -9.52
C ARG A 25 -5.01 -7.26 -10.03
N GLN A 26 -4.79 -7.18 -11.34
CA GLN A 26 -3.77 -6.32 -11.92
C GLN A 26 -4.04 -4.83 -11.63
N GLU A 27 -5.30 -4.40 -11.70
CA GLU A 27 -5.70 -3.04 -11.29
C GLU A 27 -5.36 -2.78 -9.82
N LEU A 28 -5.74 -3.69 -8.93
CA LEU A 28 -5.47 -3.56 -7.49
C LEU A 28 -3.98 -3.61 -7.16
N ASP A 29 -3.19 -4.44 -7.87
CA ASP A 29 -1.74 -4.52 -7.71
C ASP A 29 -1.08 -3.20 -8.16
N ALA A 30 -1.59 -2.55 -9.22
CA ALA A 30 -1.11 -1.25 -9.67
C ALA A 30 -1.44 -0.12 -8.68
N GLU A 31 -2.66 -0.10 -8.14
CA GLU A 31 -3.05 0.83 -7.07
C GLU A 31 -2.17 0.63 -5.82
N TRP A 32 -1.95 -0.62 -5.42
CA TRP A 32 -1.11 -0.97 -4.28
C TRP A 32 0.34 -0.53 -4.48
N ALA A 33 0.91 -0.71 -5.67
CA ALA A 33 2.27 -0.28 -5.98
C ALA A 33 2.45 1.24 -5.77
N GLY A 34 1.47 2.05 -6.18
CA GLY A 34 1.47 3.50 -5.95
C GLY A 34 1.41 3.86 -4.46
N LEU A 35 0.52 3.21 -3.71
CA LEU A 35 0.41 3.42 -2.26
C LEU A 35 1.68 2.99 -1.50
N LEU A 36 2.28 1.88 -1.91
CA LEU A 36 3.53 1.39 -1.33
C LEU A 36 4.69 2.36 -1.60
N ALA A 37 4.82 2.87 -2.83
CA ALA A 37 5.83 3.85 -3.18
C ALA A 37 5.68 5.13 -2.34
N ARG A 38 4.44 5.63 -2.21
CA ARG A 38 4.15 6.80 -1.36
C ARG A 38 4.48 6.54 0.11
N GLY A 39 4.13 5.37 0.63
CA GLY A 39 4.46 4.97 1.99
C GLY A 39 5.98 4.96 2.22
N ARG A 40 6.75 4.40 1.29
CA ARG A 40 8.22 4.39 1.38
C ARG A 40 8.81 5.79 1.35
N GLN A 41 8.34 6.65 0.44
CA GLN A 41 8.78 8.05 0.39
C GLN A 41 8.55 8.76 1.73
N MET A 42 7.37 8.57 2.34
CA MET A 42 7.07 9.16 3.64
C MET A 42 8.04 8.66 4.72
N LEU A 43 8.33 7.36 4.75
CA LEU A 43 9.16 6.75 5.79
C LEU A 43 10.64 7.08 5.62
N GLU A 44 11.12 7.13 4.39
CA GLU A 44 12.54 7.24 4.05
C GLU A 44 12.99 8.70 3.85
N GLU A 45 12.07 9.60 3.47
CA GLU A 45 12.39 10.99 3.15
C GLU A 45 11.63 11.98 4.04
N ASP A 46 10.30 11.95 4.01
CA ASP A 46 9.49 13.00 4.63
C ASP A 46 9.62 13.00 6.17
N VAL A 47 9.54 11.82 6.80
CA VAL A 47 9.66 11.68 8.25
C VAL A 47 11.06 12.07 8.76
N PRO A 48 12.17 11.59 8.17
CA PRO A 48 13.51 12.05 8.54
C PRO A 48 13.69 13.56 8.36
N ALA A 49 13.22 14.14 7.26
CA ALA A 49 13.30 15.58 7.01
C ALA A 49 12.52 16.37 8.08
N PHE A 50 11.31 15.92 8.41
CA PHE A 50 10.51 16.55 9.44
C PHE A 50 11.14 16.41 10.83
N ASN A 51 11.68 15.24 11.17
CA ASN A 51 12.40 15.02 12.43
C ASN A 51 13.59 15.99 12.56
N GLN A 52 14.34 16.27 11.49
CA GLN A 52 15.42 17.26 11.54
C GLN A 52 14.92 18.67 11.88
N LEU A 53 13.75 19.07 11.38
CA LEU A 53 13.13 20.35 11.72
C LEU A 53 12.71 20.38 13.19
N LEU A 54 12.12 19.30 13.69
CA LEU A 54 11.73 19.18 15.10
C LEU A 54 12.94 19.19 16.04
N TRP A 55 14.05 18.57 15.65
CA TRP A 55 15.30 18.63 16.40
C TRP A 55 15.85 20.06 16.47
N LYS A 56 15.83 20.80 15.35
CA LYS A 56 16.21 22.23 15.35
C LYS A 56 15.30 23.08 16.23
N ALA A 57 14.02 22.69 16.37
CA ALA A 57 13.06 23.33 17.24
C ALA A 57 13.14 22.86 18.72
N GLY A 58 14.03 21.92 19.05
CA GLY A 58 14.20 21.40 20.41
C GLY A 58 13.13 20.42 20.88
N VAL A 59 12.30 19.89 19.96
CA VAL A 59 11.20 18.96 20.27
C VAL A 59 11.67 17.49 20.26
N GLY A 60 12.53 17.11 19.32
CA GLY A 60 12.96 15.72 19.12
C GLY A 60 12.18 14.98 18.02
N ALA A 61 12.53 13.71 17.76
CA ALA A 61 11.92 12.90 16.71
C ALA A 61 10.53 12.34 17.10
N VAL A 62 9.62 12.25 16.13
CA VAL A 62 8.25 11.72 16.34
C VAL A 62 8.08 10.25 15.99
N TRP A 63 8.95 9.70 15.12
CA TRP A 63 8.93 8.29 14.72
C TRP A 63 10.24 7.92 14.01
N GLY A 64 10.75 6.70 14.25
CA GLY A 64 12.03 6.19 13.72
C GLY A 64 13.25 6.85 14.37
N PHE A 65 14.18 6.05 14.88
CA PHE A 65 15.44 6.52 15.49
C PHE A 65 16.59 6.39 14.50
#